data_AF-A0A1R1D9N8-F1
#
_entry.id   AF-A0A1R1D9N8-F1
#
_cell.length_a   1.000
_cell.length_b   1.000
_cell.length_c   1.000
_cell.angle_alpha   90.00
_cell.angle_beta   90.00
_cell.angle_gamma   90.00
#
_symmetry.space_group_name_H-M   'P 1'
#
loop_
_entity.id
_entity.type
_entity.pdbx_description
1 polymer ?
#
loop_
_entity_poly.entity_id
_entity_poly.type
_entity_poly.pdbx_seq_one_letter_code
_entity_poly.pdbx_strand_id
1 'polypeptide(L)'
;MKINELVKAAHENAVVKGWWQEERTYGELVALMHSEVSEALEDYRNGKQPNEVWYEYEFGGGTVEDFRTELLFGDGDWVLGKPCGIPSELADVCIRIFDAAGKNGWGEALHSWYGRVTVKWRVNSGLSFTDNLNIIHGNLTDCARADSWKEFNLAVVLQNVAELASYYDFDLDQAISEKMAYNATRPERHGGKVI
;
A
#
# COMPACT_ATOMS: atom_id res chain seq x y z
N MET A 1 -10.51 7.67 5.23
CA MET A 1 -10.10 7.46 3.83
C MET A 1 -11.00 8.13 2.77
N LYS A 2 -10.43 9.02 1.96
CA LYS A 2 -11.10 9.67 0.81
C LYS A 2 -10.81 8.93 -0.51
N ILE A 3 -11.46 7.79 -0.72
CA ILE A 3 -11.08 6.83 -1.78
C ILE A 3 -11.01 7.44 -3.18
N ASN A 4 -12.00 8.23 -3.60
CA ASN A 4 -11.99 8.80 -4.96
C ASN A 4 -10.78 9.72 -5.22
N GLU A 5 -10.38 10.51 -4.21
CA GLU A 5 -9.21 11.38 -4.30
C GLU A 5 -7.92 10.56 -4.37
N LEU A 6 -7.81 9.51 -3.53
CA LEU A 6 -6.65 8.61 -3.49
C LEU A 6 -6.50 7.77 -4.77
N VAL A 7 -7.61 7.26 -5.32
CA VAL A 7 -7.64 6.55 -6.61
C VAL A 7 -7.07 7.42 -7.73
N LYS A 8 -7.56 8.67 -7.82
CA LYS A 8 -7.08 9.61 -8.82
C LYS A 8 -5.59 9.90 -8.64
N ALA A 9 -5.18 10.28 -7.43
CA ALA A 9 -3.80 10.68 -7.15
C ALA A 9 -2.80 9.52 -7.32
N ALA A 10 -3.15 8.30 -6.88
CA ALA A 10 -2.30 7.12 -7.04
C ALA A 10 -2.09 6.77 -8.52
N HIS A 11 -3.17 6.76 -9.30
CA HIS A 11 -3.10 6.43 -10.73
C HIS A 11 -2.36 7.50 -11.54
N GLU A 12 -2.66 8.78 -11.31
CA GLU A 12 -1.95 9.89 -11.97
C GLU A 12 -0.45 9.84 -11.67
N ASN A 13 -0.06 9.61 -10.42
CA ASN A 13 1.35 9.43 -10.07
C ASN A 13 1.96 8.20 -10.77
N ALA A 14 1.26 7.06 -10.79
CA ALA A 14 1.76 5.86 -11.47
C ALA A 14 2.02 6.10 -12.96
N VAL A 15 1.12 6.81 -13.65
CA VAL A 15 1.27 7.22 -15.05
C VAL A 15 2.46 8.15 -15.24
N VAL A 16 2.58 9.21 -14.41
CA VAL A 16 3.70 10.15 -14.45
C VAL A 16 5.05 9.46 -14.23
N LYS A 17 5.09 8.44 -13.37
CA LYS A 17 6.30 7.65 -13.09
C LYS A 17 6.58 6.55 -14.12
N GLY A 18 5.84 6.52 -15.23
CA GLY A 18 6.08 5.61 -16.35
C GLY A 18 5.62 4.17 -16.11
N TRP A 19 4.82 3.90 -15.07
CA TRP A 19 4.40 2.53 -14.75
C TRP A 19 3.37 1.96 -15.71
N TRP A 20 2.76 2.78 -16.57
CA TRP A 20 1.76 2.38 -17.57
C TRP A 20 2.26 2.57 -19.02
N GLN A 21 3.57 2.58 -19.24
CA GLN A 21 4.17 2.56 -20.60
C GLN A 21 3.87 1.26 -21.34
N GLU A 22 3.74 0.16 -20.59
CA GLU A 22 3.31 -1.16 -21.07
C GLU A 22 2.04 -1.57 -20.32
N GLU A 23 1.13 -2.25 -21.01
CA GLU A 23 -0.12 -2.72 -20.41
C GLU A 23 0.18 -3.92 -19.50
N ARG A 24 -0.33 -3.90 -18.27
CA ARG A 24 -0.28 -5.02 -17.33
C ARG A 24 -1.59 -5.77 -17.30
N THR A 25 -1.51 -7.08 -17.14
CA THR A 25 -2.70 -7.88 -16.89
C THR A 25 -3.24 -7.63 -15.48
N TYR A 26 -4.54 -7.84 -15.28
CA TYR A 26 -5.12 -7.73 -13.93
C TYR A 26 -4.48 -8.72 -12.93
N GLY A 27 -4.07 -9.91 -13.41
CA GLY A 27 -3.37 -10.89 -12.57
C GLY A 27 -2.01 -10.38 -12.09
N GLU A 28 -1.26 -9.66 -12.93
CA GLU A 28 0.00 -9.01 -12.53
C GLU A 28 -0.25 -7.93 -11.47
N LEU A 29 -1.29 -7.11 -11.63
CA LEU A 29 -1.64 -6.09 -10.63
C LEU A 29 -1.95 -6.72 -9.27
N VAL A 30 -2.72 -7.81 -9.26
CA VAL A 30 -3.03 -8.53 -8.01
C VAL A 30 -1.78 -9.22 -7.43
N ALA A 31 -0.89 -9.77 -8.26
CA ALA A 31 0.37 -10.35 -7.80
C ALA A 31 1.28 -9.31 -7.14
N LEU A 32 1.31 -8.08 -7.65
CA LEU A 32 2.01 -6.96 -7.00
C LEU A 32 1.37 -6.57 -5.67
N MET A 33 0.03 -6.59 -5.55
CA MET A 33 -0.62 -6.39 -4.25
C MET A 33 -0.24 -7.49 -3.25
N HIS A 34 -0.12 -8.73 -3.70
CA HIS A 34 0.38 -9.83 -2.85
C HIS A 34 1.81 -9.58 -2.39
N SER A 35 2.69 -9.03 -3.23
CA SER A 35 4.07 -8.77 -2.79
C SER A 35 4.12 -7.76 -1.66
N GLU A 36 3.32 -6.69 -1.70
CA GLU A 36 3.31 -5.69 -0.60
C GLU A 36 2.83 -6.30 0.73
N VAL A 37 1.83 -7.22 0.70
CA VAL A 37 1.42 -7.97 1.91
C VAL A 37 2.57 -8.86 2.43
N SER A 38 3.37 -9.44 1.53
CA SER A 38 4.54 -10.22 1.90
C SER A 38 5.67 -9.35 2.44
N GLU A 39 5.84 -8.11 1.97
CA GLU A 39 6.82 -7.15 2.53
C GLU A 39 6.46 -6.83 4.01
N ALA A 40 5.18 -6.65 4.33
CA ALA A 40 4.72 -6.54 5.73
C ALA A 40 5.03 -7.80 6.57
N LEU A 41 4.94 -8.99 5.99
CA LEU A 41 5.34 -10.24 6.66
C LEU A 41 6.85 -10.27 6.94
N GLU A 42 7.68 -9.83 5.99
CA GLU A 42 9.13 -9.83 6.15
C GLU A 42 9.57 -8.87 7.28
N ASP A 43 8.95 -7.69 7.39
CA ASP A 43 9.19 -6.78 8.53
C ASP A 43 8.83 -7.44 9.86
N TYR A 44 7.66 -8.09 9.93
CA TYR A 44 7.25 -8.81 11.13
C TYR A 44 8.22 -9.94 11.49
N ARG A 45 8.72 -10.69 10.49
CA ARG A 45 9.73 -11.75 10.67
C ARG A 45 11.07 -11.20 11.17
N ASN A 46 11.39 -9.96 10.83
CA ASN A 46 12.57 -9.24 11.32
C ASN A 46 12.36 -8.65 12.73
N GLY A 47 11.23 -8.94 13.39
CA GLY A 47 10.95 -8.54 14.76
C GLY A 47 10.36 -7.14 14.91
N LYS A 48 10.01 -6.49 13.80
CA LYS A 48 9.35 -5.19 13.79
C LYS A 48 7.94 -5.30 14.37
N GLN A 49 7.54 -4.32 15.18
CA GLN A 49 6.17 -4.30 15.71
C GLN A 49 5.18 -3.86 14.62
N PRO A 50 3.93 -4.35 14.62
CA PRO A 50 2.92 -3.98 13.62
C PRO A 50 2.64 -2.47 13.47
N ASN A 51 2.89 -1.67 14.50
CA ASN A 51 2.75 -0.21 14.50
C ASN A 51 4.09 0.53 14.47
N GLU A 52 5.21 -0.18 14.28
CA GLU A 52 6.52 0.44 14.16
C GLU A 52 6.65 1.12 12.79
N VAL A 53 6.99 2.40 12.81
CA VAL A 53 7.27 3.20 11.61
C VAL A 53 8.64 3.84 11.78
N TRP A 54 9.44 3.78 10.73
CA TRP A 54 10.70 4.49 10.61
C TRP A 54 10.89 4.98 9.17
N TYR A 55 11.93 5.76 8.96
CA TYR A 55 12.22 6.39 7.69
C TYR A 55 13.65 6.11 7.26
N GLU A 56 13.82 5.66 6.03
CA GLU A 56 15.13 5.47 5.40
C GLU A 56 15.54 6.71 4.60
N TYR A 57 16.80 7.11 4.74
CA TYR A 57 17.41 8.23 4.06
C TYR A 57 18.65 7.76 3.30
N GLU A 58 18.71 8.04 2.00
CA GLU A 58 19.93 7.81 1.22
C GLU A 58 20.83 9.04 1.32
N PHE A 59 22.02 8.85 1.91
CA PHE A 59 23.01 9.93 2.04
C PHE A 59 24.42 9.39 1.88
N GLY A 60 25.23 10.03 1.02
CA GLY A 60 26.65 9.72 0.86
C GLY A 60 26.97 8.28 0.41
N GLY A 61 26.01 7.59 -0.24
CA GLY A 61 26.17 6.19 -0.67
C GLY A 61 25.83 5.15 0.39
N GLY A 62 25.24 5.55 1.52
CA GLY A 62 24.69 4.66 2.54
C GLY A 62 23.24 5.00 2.88
N THR A 63 22.62 4.12 3.67
CA THR A 63 21.26 4.29 4.19
C THR A 63 21.32 4.61 5.68
N VAL A 64 20.58 5.63 6.10
CA VAL A 64 20.39 6.01 7.50
C VAL A 64 18.92 5.83 7.87
N GLU A 65 18.65 5.25 9.04
CA GLU A 65 17.30 5.12 9.60
C GLU A 65 17.05 6.19 10.66
N ASP A 66 15.87 6.79 10.66
CA ASP A 66 15.42 7.75 11.69
C ASP A 66 13.90 7.62 11.90
N PHE A 67 13.37 8.28 12.94
CA PHE A 67 11.93 8.30 13.25
C PHE A 67 11.24 9.59 12.80
N ARG A 68 12.00 10.58 12.34
CA ARG A 68 11.48 11.82 11.75
C ARG A 68 11.17 11.58 10.28
N THR A 69 10.13 12.24 9.77
CA THR A 69 9.71 12.21 8.36
C THR A 69 10.66 12.98 7.44
N GLU A 70 11.29 14.03 7.96
CA GLU A 70 12.25 14.85 7.23
C GLU A 70 13.52 15.08 8.06
N LEU A 71 14.67 15.10 7.39
CA LEU A 71 15.95 15.41 8.00
C LEU A 71 16.67 16.53 7.24
N LEU A 72 17.36 17.37 8.00
CA LEU A 72 18.29 18.35 7.48
C LEU A 72 19.71 17.78 7.55
N PHE A 73 20.38 17.65 6.41
CA PHE A 73 21.78 17.21 6.35
C PHE A 73 22.71 18.41 6.20
N GLY A 74 23.37 18.79 7.30
CA GLY A 74 24.27 19.95 7.35
C GLY A 74 23.52 21.26 7.05
N ASP A 75 24.10 22.09 6.18
CA ASP A 75 23.50 23.36 5.72
C ASP A 75 22.65 23.19 4.44
N GLY A 76 22.25 21.96 4.11
CA GLY A 76 21.53 21.60 2.87
C GLY A 76 20.01 21.81 2.93
N ASP A 77 19.30 21.17 2.00
CA ASP A 77 17.84 21.14 1.98
C ASP A 77 17.29 20.04 2.90
N TRP A 78 16.03 20.20 3.31
CA TRP A 78 15.28 19.13 3.97
C TRP A 78 15.06 17.97 3.00
N VAL A 79 15.40 16.76 3.45
CA VAL A 79 15.21 15.53 2.71
C VAL A 79 14.03 14.78 3.32
N LEU A 80 13.09 14.38 2.47
CA LEU A 80 11.98 13.51 2.86
C LEU A 80 12.45 12.06 2.91
N GLY A 81 12.26 11.40 4.04
CA GLY A 81 12.62 9.99 4.22
C GLY A 81 11.63 9.05 3.56
N LYS A 82 12.09 7.87 3.15
CA LYS A 82 11.24 6.77 2.68
C LYS A 82 10.53 6.17 3.89
N PRO A 83 9.19 6.25 4.01
CA PRO A 83 8.48 5.56 5.08
C PRO A 83 8.65 4.04 4.91
N CYS A 84 8.93 3.38 6.03
CA CYS A 84 9.18 1.96 6.16
C CYS A 84 8.40 1.38 7.36
N GLY A 85 8.30 0.06 7.40
CA GLY A 85 7.54 -0.69 8.41
C GLY A 85 6.23 -1.23 7.89
N ILE A 86 5.64 -2.11 8.69
CA ILE A 86 4.36 -2.77 8.41
C ILE A 86 3.25 -1.78 8.00
N PRO A 87 3.09 -0.61 8.65
CA PRO A 87 2.10 0.38 8.20
C PRO A 87 2.35 0.90 6.78
N SER A 88 3.62 1.10 6.40
CA SER A 88 4.03 1.53 5.06
C SER A 88 3.74 0.46 4.01
N GLU A 89 4.03 -0.81 4.31
CA GLU A 89 3.78 -1.91 3.36
C GLU A 89 2.29 -2.17 3.16
N LEU A 90 1.49 -2.08 4.23
CA LEU A 90 0.04 -2.15 4.14
C LEU A 90 -0.56 -0.93 3.42
N ALA A 91 0.06 0.25 3.53
CA ALA A 91 -0.30 1.41 2.74
C ALA A 91 -0.01 1.19 1.24
N ASP A 92 1.11 0.55 0.89
CA ASP A 92 1.42 0.20 -0.51
C ASP A 92 0.38 -0.78 -1.09
N VAL A 93 -0.14 -1.74 -0.31
CA VAL A 93 -1.30 -2.57 -0.74
C VAL A 93 -2.47 -1.67 -1.16
N CYS A 94 -2.85 -0.69 -0.33
CA CYS A 94 -3.93 0.24 -0.65
C CYS A 94 -3.63 1.07 -1.91
N ILE A 95 -2.40 1.59 -2.05
CA ILE A 95 -1.97 2.39 -3.19
C ILE A 95 -2.02 1.58 -4.50
N ARG A 96 -1.62 0.31 -4.48
CA ARG A 96 -1.76 -0.60 -5.63
C ARG A 96 -3.22 -0.79 -6.02
N ILE A 97 -4.11 -0.96 -5.03
CA ILE A 97 -5.55 -1.06 -5.27
C ILE A 97 -6.09 0.24 -5.90
N PHE A 98 -5.67 1.39 -5.39
CA PHE A 98 -6.07 2.69 -5.91
C PHE A 98 -5.62 2.92 -7.34
N ASP A 99 -4.36 2.60 -7.68
CA ASP A 99 -3.85 2.67 -9.05
C ASP A 99 -4.62 1.73 -9.99
N ALA A 100 -4.82 0.46 -9.58
CA ALA A 100 -5.60 -0.50 -10.37
C ALA A 100 -7.04 -0.02 -10.60
N ALA A 101 -7.69 0.53 -9.58
CA ALA A 101 -9.03 1.10 -9.72
C ALA A 101 -9.05 2.34 -10.63
N GLY A 102 -8.03 3.20 -10.55
CA GLY A 102 -7.92 4.39 -11.38
C GLY A 102 -7.75 4.04 -12.86
N LYS A 103 -6.85 3.08 -13.17
CA LYS A 103 -6.65 2.56 -14.53
C LYS A 103 -7.94 2.06 -15.16
N ASN A 104 -8.80 1.43 -14.37
CA ASN A 104 -10.03 0.80 -14.86
C ASN A 104 -11.28 1.69 -14.72
N GLY A 105 -11.15 2.92 -14.21
CA GLY A 105 -12.28 3.81 -13.97
C GLY A 105 -13.23 3.35 -12.86
N TRP A 106 -12.74 2.58 -11.90
CA TRP A 106 -13.55 1.96 -10.83
C TRP A 106 -13.66 2.79 -9.55
N GLY A 107 -13.13 4.03 -9.51
CA GLY A 107 -13.07 4.83 -8.28
C GLY A 107 -14.40 4.95 -7.54
N GLU A 108 -15.46 5.40 -8.23
CA GLU A 108 -16.79 5.57 -7.61
C GLU A 108 -17.38 4.25 -7.11
N ALA A 109 -17.24 3.18 -7.90
CA ALA A 109 -17.76 1.87 -7.56
C ALA A 109 -17.01 1.26 -6.36
N LEU A 110 -15.67 1.40 -6.34
CA LEU A 110 -14.82 1.01 -5.21
C LEU A 110 -15.22 1.77 -3.94
N HIS A 111 -15.39 3.10 -4.02
CA HIS A 111 -15.81 3.91 -2.88
C HIS A 111 -17.18 3.51 -2.35
N SER A 112 -18.15 3.29 -3.25
CA SER A 112 -19.50 2.82 -2.90
C SER A 112 -19.44 1.46 -2.18
N TRP A 113 -18.67 0.51 -2.69
CA TRP A 113 -18.52 -0.81 -2.08
C TRP A 113 -17.81 -0.77 -0.74
N TYR A 114 -16.76 0.04 -0.59
CA TYR A 114 -16.04 0.19 0.67
C TYR A 114 -16.95 0.61 1.82
N GLY A 115 -17.97 1.45 1.57
CA GLY A 115 -18.95 1.84 2.59
C GLY A 115 -20.06 0.82 2.87
N ARG A 116 -20.16 -0.26 2.09
CA ARG A 116 -21.33 -1.17 2.10
C ARG A 116 -20.98 -2.65 2.28
N VAL A 117 -19.76 -3.07 1.97
CA VAL A 117 -19.43 -4.49 1.93
C VAL A 117 -19.42 -5.09 3.34
N THR A 118 -20.13 -6.20 3.49
CA THR A 118 -20.03 -7.09 4.64
C THR A 118 -19.01 -8.17 4.33
N VAL A 119 -17.85 -8.08 4.97
CA VAL A 119 -16.76 -9.03 4.77
C VAL A 119 -17.05 -10.33 5.52
N LYS A 120 -17.16 -11.45 4.78
CA LYS A 120 -17.37 -12.79 5.36
C LYS A 120 -16.09 -13.36 5.98
N TRP A 121 -14.96 -13.22 5.29
CA TRP A 121 -13.63 -13.65 5.72
C TRP A 121 -12.82 -12.43 6.11
N ARG A 122 -12.89 -12.08 7.39
CA ARG A 122 -12.41 -10.82 7.94
C ARG A 122 -11.26 -11.06 8.90
N VAL A 123 -10.29 -10.15 8.92
CA VAL A 123 -9.27 -10.08 9.97
C VAL A 123 -9.93 -10.07 11.35
N ASN A 124 -9.24 -10.59 12.35
CA ASN A 124 -9.80 -10.78 13.68
C ASN A 124 -8.72 -10.55 14.75
N SER A 125 -9.04 -9.76 15.77
CA SER A 125 -8.11 -9.42 16.86
C SER A 125 -7.73 -10.61 17.74
N GLY A 126 -8.46 -11.73 17.66
CA GLY A 126 -8.13 -13.00 18.31
C GLY A 126 -7.21 -13.91 17.49
N LEU A 127 -6.87 -13.53 16.25
CA LEU A 127 -5.91 -14.23 15.41
C LEU A 127 -4.51 -13.61 15.52
N SER A 128 -3.48 -14.38 15.18
CA SER A 128 -2.12 -13.83 15.08
C SER A 128 -2.01 -12.82 13.93
N PHE A 129 -0.98 -11.96 13.97
CA PHE A 129 -0.72 -11.02 12.88
C PHE A 129 -0.57 -11.74 11.53
N THR A 130 0.17 -12.85 11.52
CA THR A 130 0.41 -13.65 10.31
C THR A 130 -0.85 -14.36 9.80
N ASP A 131 -1.76 -14.79 10.69
CA ASP A 131 -3.06 -15.34 10.26
C ASP A 131 -3.92 -14.26 9.61
N ASN A 132 -3.88 -13.03 10.14
CA ASN A 132 -4.56 -11.90 9.55
C ASN A 132 -3.98 -11.51 8.17
N LEU A 133 -2.66 -11.54 7.99
CA LEU A 133 -2.05 -11.37 6.67
C LEU A 133 -2.49 -12.46 5.69
N ASN A 134 -2.62 -13.70 6.15
CA ASN A 134 -3.11 -14.80 5.32
C ASN A 134 -4.57 -14.59 4.86
N ILE A 135 -5.41 -13.99 5.70
CA ILE A 135 -6.77 -13.58 5.31
C ILE A 135 -6.72 -12.56 4.16
N ILE A 136 -5.86 -11.54 4.28
CA ILE A 136 -5.69 -10.51 3.23
C ILE A 136 -5.19 -11.15 1.92
N HIS A 137 -4.21 -12.07 1.98
CA HIS A 137 -3.79 -12.84 0.81
C HIS A 137 -4.93 -13.69 0.22
N GLY A 138 -5.79 -14.28 1.05
CA GLY A 138 -6.99 -14.99 0.60
C GLY A 138 -7.94 -14.07 -0.16
N ASN A 139 -8.19 -12.85 0.35
CA ASN A 139 -9.03 -11.86 -0.34
C ASN A 139 -8.42 -11.40 -1.67
N LEU A 140 -7.09 -11.26 -1.75
CA LEU A 140 -6.40 -10.98 -3.01
C LEU A 140 -6.50 -12.15 -4.00
N THR A 141 -6.46 -13.39 -3.50
CA THR A 141 -6.71 -14.57 -4.34
C THR A 141 -8.13 -14.54 -4.93
N ASP A 142 -9.12 -14.14 -4.13
CA ASP A 142 -10.49 -13.95 -4.62
C ASP A 142 -10.56 -12.85 -5.69
N CYS A 143 -9.80 -11.76 -5.53
CA CYS A 143 -9.65 -10.73 -6.57
C CYS A 143 -9.15 -11.35 -7.88
N ALA A 144 -8.08 -12.14 -7.86
CA ALA A 144 -7.49 -12.75 -9.06
C ALA A 144 -8.45 -13.70 -9.79
N ARG A 145 -9.35 -14.37 -9.05
CA ARG A 145 -10.32 -15.35 -9.59
C ARG A 145 -11.63 -14.71 -10.04
N ALA A 146 -11.84 -13.43 -9.77
CA ALA A 146 -13.10 -12.75 -10.06
C ALA A 146 -13.24 -12.42 -11.55
N ASP A 147 -14.26 -12.99 -12.19
CA ASP A 147 -14.64 -12.64 -13.57
C ASP A 147 -15.48 -11.35 -13.65
N SER A 148 -16.08 -10.93 -12.53
CA SER A 148 -16.89 -9.71 -12.41
C SER A 148 -16.81 -9.16 -10.98
N TRP A 149 -17.28 -7.92 -10.75
CA TRP A 149 -17.27 -7.26 -9.44
C TRP A 149 -15.87 -7.16 -8.82
N LYS A 150 -14.87 -6.83 -9.62
CA LYS A 150 -13.47 -6.73 -9.17
C LYS A 150 -13.32 -5.60 -8.15
N GLU A 151 -13.99 -4.48 -8.38
CA GLU A 151 -14.10 -3.34 -7.48
C GLU A 151 -14.68 -3.72 -6.10
N PHE A 152 -15.61 -4.68 -6.03
CA PHE A 152 -16.12 -5.19 -4.76
C PHE A 152 -15.05 -5.97 -4.00
N ASN A 153 -14.33 -6.87 -4.68
CA ASN A 153 -13.27 -7.67 -4.06
C ASN A 153 -12.11 -6.79 -3.58
N LEU A 154 -11.74 -5.77 -4.35
CA LEU A 154 -10.75 -4.77 -3.94
C LEU A 154 -11.22 -3.97 -2.71
N ALA A 155 -12.51 -3.62 -2.62
CA ALA A 155 -13.07 -2.98 -1.43
C ALA A 155 -13.01 -3.89 -0.19
N VAL A 156 -13.18 -5.21 -0.34
CA VAL A 156 -13.00 -6.18 0.75
C VAL A 156 -11.57 -6.16 1.27
N VAL A 157 -10.57 -6.12 0.38
CA VAL A 157 -9.16 -6.04 0.77
C VAL A 157 -8.89 -4.74 1.54
N LEU A 158 -9.34 -3.59 1.03
CA LEU A 158 -9.19 -2.29 1.71
C LEU A 158 -9.81 -2.29 3.11
N GLN A 159 -11.00 -2.88 3.29
CA GLN A 159 -11.62 -2.96 4.61
C GLN A 159 -10.79 -3.81 5.58
N ASN A 160 -10.27 -4.96 5.13
CA ASN A 160 -9.45 -5.81 5.98
C ASN A 160 -8.14 -5.15 6.39
N VAL A 161 -7.49 -4.42 5.47
CA VAL A 161 -6.27 -3.65 5.79
C VAL A 161 -6.58 -2.54 6.80
N ALA A 162 -7.68 -1.79 6.62
CA ALA A 162 -8.10 -0.74 7.55
C ALA A 162 -8.48 -1.26 8.94
N GLU A 163 -9.14 -2.42 9.00
CA GLU A 163 -9.48 -3.04 10.26
C GLU A 163 -8.26 -3.64 10.98
N LEU A 164 -7.33 -4.21 10.22
CA LEU A 164 -6.04 -4.66 10.77
C LEU A 164 -5.26 -3.49 11.38
N ALA A 165 -5.25 -2.35 10.69
CA ALA A 165 -4.65 -1.11 11.20
C ALA A 165 -5.27 -0.67 12.53
N SER A 166 -6.60 -0.79 12.64
CA SER A 166 -7.32 -0.48 13.87
C SER A 166 -6.97 -1.43 15.02
N TYR A 167 -6.74 -2.71 14.75
CA TYR A 167 -6.37 -3.70 15.78
C TYR A 167 -4.96 -3.50 16.33
N TYR A 168 -4.05 -3.07 15.47
CA TYR A 168 -2.65 -2.87 15.82
C TYR A 168 -2.29 -1.42 16.15
N ASP A 169 -3.29 -0.53 16.18
CA ASP A 169 -3.14 0.87 16.59
C ASP A 169 -2.10 1.65 15.74
N PHE A 170 -2.27 1.62 14.42
CA PHE A 170 -1.52 2.49 13.51
C PHE A 170 -2.44 3.27 12.57
N ASP A 171 -2.02 4.49 12.21
CA ASP A 171 -2.79 5.38 11.33
C ASP A 171 -2.52 5.04 9.86
N LEU A 172 -3.44 4.28 9.26
CA LEU A 172 -3.37 3.91 7.85
C LEU A 172 -3.55 5.11 6.90
N ASP A 173 -4.39 6.09 7.24
CA ASP A 173 -4.60 7.27 6.39
C ASP A 173 -3.31 8.13 6.35
N GLN A 174 -2.60 8.23 7.49
CA GLN A 174 -1.26 8.84 7.56
C GLN A 174 -0.24 8.06 6.73
N ALA A 175 -0.14 6.74 6.94
CA ALA A 175 0.82 5.90 6.22
C ALA A 175 0.62 5.96 4.69
N ILE A 176 -0.63 5.95 4.20
CA ILE A 176 -0.95 6.16 2.79
C ILE A 176 -0.48 7.54 2.32
N SER A 177 -0.75 8.59 3.10
CA SER A 177 -0.39 9.96 2.74
C SER A 177 1.12 10.15 2.62
N GLU A 178 1.89 9.65 3.60
CA GLU A 178 3.35 9.72 3.63
C GLU A 178 3.98 8.89 2.50
N LYS A 179 3.48 7.67 2.27
CA LYS A 179 3.95 6.81 1.18
C LYS A 179 3.66 7.41 -0.18
N MET A 180 2.47 7.98 -0.39
CA MET A 180 2.15 8.70 -1.63
C MET A 180 3.03 9.93 -1.84
N ALA A 181 3.31 10.70 -0.78
CA ALA A 181 4.21 11.85 -0.84
C ALA A 181 5.62 11.45 -1.25
N TYR A 182 6.19 10.41 -0.62
CA TYR A 182 7.48 9.86 -1.02
C TYR A 182 7.45 9.29 -2.45
N ASN A 183 6.40 8.56 -2.82
CA ASN A 183 6.26 7.99 -4.16
C ASN A 183 6.24 9.05 -5.28
N ALA A 184 5.82 10.27 -4.97
CA ALA A 184 5.85 11.41 -5.87
C ALA A 184 7.26 12.00 -6.08
N THR A 185 8.19 11.82 -5.14
CA THR A 185 9.59 12.28 -5.28
C THR A 185 10.46 11.30 -6.06
N ARG A 186 10.09 10.01 -6.10
CA ARG A 186 10.86 8.94 -6.75
C ARG A 186 11.14 9.22 -8.23
N PRO A 187 12.30 8.80 -8.78
CA PRO A 187 12.55 8.88 -10.21
C PRO A 187 11.58 7.99 -11.01
N GLU A 188 11.50 8.24 -12.32
CA GLU A 188 10.75 7.40 -13.25
C GLU A 188 11.21 5.94 -13.15
N ARG A 189 10.26 5.00 -13.07
CA ARG A 189 10.52 3.54 -12.97
C ARG A 189 11.61 3.17 -11.94
N HIS A 190 11.50 3.73 -10.74
CA HIS A 190 12.42 3.44 -9.63
C HIS A 190 12.52 1.93 -9.29
N GLY A 191 13.64 1.53 -8.68
CA GLY A 191 13.87 0.16 -8.21
C GLY A 191 14.44 -0.80 -9.27
N GLY A 192 14.71 -0.33 -10.49
CA GLY A 192 15.32 -1.15 -11.55
C GLY A 192 14.47 -2.36 -11.96
N LYS A 193 13.18 -2.38 -11.58
CA LYS A 193 12.27 -3.49 -11.85
C LYS A 193 11.84 -3.43 -13.33
N VAL A 194 11.95 -4.58 -14.00
CA VAL A 194 11.60 -4.75 -15.41
C VAL A 194 10.07 -4.77 -15.60
N ILE A 195 9.34 -5.20 -14.56
CA ILE A 195 7.88 -5.35 -14.52
C ILE A 195 7.24 -4.44 -13.47
#